data_AF-A0A090W301-F1
#
_entry.id   AF-A0A090W301-F1
#
_cell.length_a   1.000
_cell.length_b   1.000
_cell.length_c   1.000
_cell.angle_alpha   90.00
_cell.angle_beta   90.00
_cell.angle_gamma   90.00
#
_symmetry.space_group_name_H-M   'P 1'
#
loop_
_entity.id
_entity.type
_entity.pdbx_description
1 polymer ?
#
loop_
_entity_poly.entity_id
_entity_poly.type
_entity_poly.pdbx_seq_one_letter_code
_entity_poly.pdbx_strand_id
1 'polypeptide(L)'
;MASRILFILHIPPPINGAALVGKYIKDSEIINTRFETQYVNLTASFSLEKIGKGGIEKFKHIFDIVRNVVKTLKQNKYDLCYMTLTAKGAGFYKDFVIILLVKLFKVKIIYHFHNKGVALNSKNGITQCCINMRLKILRVFY
;
A
#
# COMPACT_ATOMS: atom_id res chain seq x y z
N MET A 1 -1.77 -25.94 -2.98
CA MET A 1 -2.25 -24.90 -2.04
C MET A 1 -2.66 -23.69 -2.86
N ALA A 2 -3.78 -23.04 -2.52
CA ALA A 2 -4.14 -21.77 -3.14
C ALA A 2 -3.09 -20.72 -2.78
N SER A 3 -2.72 -19.86 -3.74
CA SER A 3 -1.75 -18.79 -3.47
C SER A 3 -2.35 -17.79 -2.48
N ARG A 4 -1.58 -17.47 -1.43
CA ARG A 4 -2.01 -16.52 -0.41
C ARG A 4 -1.48 -15.13 -0.73
N ILE A 5 -2.40 -14.17 -0.86
CA ILE A 5 -2.10 -12.81 -1.30
C ILE A 5 -2.45 -11.81 -0.21
N LEU A 6 -1.46 -10.99 0.17
CA LEU A 6 -1.64 -9.85 1.04
C LEU A 6 -1.92 -8.59 0.20
N PHE A 7 -3.07 -7.97 0.42
CA PHE A 7 -3.44 -6.71 -0.20
C PHE A 7 -3.24 -5.55 0.78
N ILE A 8 -2.37 -4.62 0.43
CA ILE A 8 -2.08 -3.42 1.21
C ILE A 8 -2.59 -2.21 0.40
N LEU A 9 -3.82 -1.77 0.69
CA LEU A 9 -4.60 -0.88 -0.16
C LEU A 9 -5.06 0.38 0.59
N HIS A 10 -5.29 1.47 -0.13
CA HIS A 10 -6.13 2.55 0.38
C HIS A 10 -7.60 2.11 0.29
N ILE A 11 -8.33 2.19 1.41
CA ILE A 11 -9.75 1.79 1.50
C ILE A 11 -10.52 2.92 2.20
N PRO A 12 -11.82 3.16 1.91
CA PRO A 12 -12.63 4.15 2.61
C PRO A 12 -12.54 3.97 4.14
N PRO A 13 -12.62 5.07 4.94
CA PRO A 13 -13.63 6.13 4.79
C PRO A 13 -13.31 7.36 3.92
N PRO A 14 -12.07 7.83 3.72
CA PRO A 14 -11.80 8.89 2.76
C PRO A 14 -12.18 8.45 1.35
N ILE A 15 -13.19 9.11 0.78
CA ILE A 15 -13.67 8.79 -0.57
C ILE A 15 -12.79 9.56 -1.56
N ASN A 16 -11.81 8.87 -2.13
CA ASN A 16 -11.00 9.34 -3.25
C ASN A 16 -10.85 8.22 -4.28
N GLY A 17 -10.32 8.53 -5.48
CA GLY A 17 -10.20 7.55 -6.56
C GLY A 17 -9.40 6.30 -6.17
N ALA A 18 -8.29 6.46 -5.43
CA ALA A 18 -7.49 5.35 -4.95
C ALA A 18 -8.24 4.44 -3.95
N ALA A 19 -8.99 5.05 -3.04
CA ALA A 19 -9.79 4.33 -2.04
C ALA A 19 -10.94 3.56 -2.67
N LEU A 20 -11.60 4.11 -3.70
CA LEU A 20 -12.65 3.41 -4.44
C LEU A 20 -12.09 2.18 -5.17
N VAL A 21 -10.94 2.31 -5.84
CA VAL A 21 -10.28 1.16 -6.48
C VAL A 21 -9.90 0.10 -5.45
N GLY A 22 -9.35 0.50 -4.30
CA GLY A 22 -9.04 -0.43 -3.22
C GLY A 22 -10.27 -1.14 -2.67
N LYS A 23 -11.42 -0.45 -2.58
CA LYS A 23 -12.71 -1.06 -2.24
C LYS A 23 -13.15 -2.08 -3.29
N TYR A 24 -13.09 -1.75 -4.58
CA TYR A 24 -13.46 -2.69 -5.65
C TYR A 24 -12.60 -3.96 -5.64
N ILE A 25 -11.31 -3.84 -5.36
CA ILE A 25 -10.42 -5.01 -5.21
C ILE A 25 -10.84 -5.84 -3.99
N LYS A 26 -11.05 -5.18 -2.84
CA LYS A 26 -11.45 -5.87 -1.59
C LYS A 26 -12.77 -6.61 -1.73
N ASP A 27 -13.74 -6.00 -2.41
CA ASP A 27 -15.10 -6.53 -2.56
C ASP A 27 -15.22 -7.46 -3.78
N SER A 28 -14.13 -7.71 -4.53
CA SER A 28 -14.15 -8.55 -5.72
C SER A 28 -14.32 -10.03 -5.37
N GLU A 29 -15.47 -10.60 -5.72
CA GLU A 29 -15.76 -12.02 -5.55
C GLU A 29 -14.78 -12.90 -6.33
N ILE A 30 -14.44 -12.53 -7.56
CA ILE A 30 -13.49 -13.27 -8.41
C ILE A 30 -12.12 -13.39 -7.72
N ILE A 31 -11.64 -12.32 -7.08
CA ILE A 31 -10.35 -12.35 -6.37
C ILE A 31 -10.46 -13.20 -5.10
N ASN A 32 -11.51 -12.97 -4.30
CA ASN A 32 -11.68 -13.62 -3.00
C ASN A 32 -12.03 -15.10 -3.08
N THR A 33 -12.60 -15.56 -4.19
CA THR A 33 -12.88 -16.99 -4.43
C THR A 33 -11.67 -17.72 -5.04
N ARG A 34 -10.81 -17.02 -5.76
CA ARG A 34 -9.65 -17.60 -6.45
C ARG A 34 -8.38 -17.66 -5.61
N PHE A 35 -8.24 -16.79 -4.61
CA PHE A 35 -7.04 -16.67 -3.78
C PHE A 35 -7.39 -16.62 -2.31
N GLU A 36 -6.47 -17.06 -1.45
CA GLU A 36 -6.57 -16.78 -0.02
C GLU A 36 -6.11 -15.33 0.22
N THR A 37 -7.04 -14.44 0.54
CA THR A 37 -6.79 -13.00 0.61
C THR A 37 -6.79 -12.47 2.04
N GLN A 38 -5.90 -11.51 2.30
CA GLN A 38 -5.96 -10.68 3.50
C GLN A 38 -5.74 -9.22 3.12
N TYR A 39 -6.47 -8.31 3.77
CA TYR A 39 -6.47 -6.90 3.43
C TYR A 39 -6.00 -6.05 4.61
N VAL A 40 -5.04 -5.14 4.34
CA VAL A 40 -4.54 -4.14 5.28
C VAL A 40 -4.82 -2.76 4.70
N ASN A 41 -5.49 -1.91 5.47
CA ASN A 41 -5.78 -0.53 5.06
C ASN A 41 -4.57 0.38 5.30
N LEU A 42 -4.13 1.06 4.24
CA LEU A 42 -3.08 2.09 4.26
C LEU A 42 -3.60 3.48 4.58
N THR A 43 -4.92 3.68 4.51
CA THR A 43 -5.54 4.97 4.75
C THR A 43 -5.32 5.35 6.20
N ALA A 44 -4.56 6.43 6.40
CA ALA A 44 -4.58 7.11 7.68
C ALA A 44 -6.00 7.63 7.88
N SER A 45 -6.66 7.22 8.97
CA SER A 45 -7.96 7.74 9.36
C SER A 45 -7.80 9.18 9.83
N PHE A 46 -7.58 10.09 8.90
CA PHE A 46 -7.67 11.52 9.14
C PHE A 46 -9.14 11.87 9.11
N SER A 47 -9.77 11.99 10.29
CA SER A 47 -10.96 12.82 10.39
C SER A 47 -10.54 14.23 9.96
N LEU A 48 -11.20 14.78 8.94
CA LEU A 48 -10.93 16.11 8.38
C LEU A 48 -10.97 17.21 9.47
N GLU A 49 -11.63 16.94 10.60
CA GLU A 49 -11.73 17.79 11.78
C GLU A 49 -10.39 18.01 12.53
N LYS A 50 -9.35 17.22 12.26
CA LYS A 50 -8.05 17.31 12.96
C LYS A 50 -6.95 18.03 12.18
N ILE A 51 -7.32 18.82 11.16
CA ILE A 51 -6.37 19.69 10.46
C ILE A 51 -6.04 20.88 11.38
N GLY A 52 -4.97 20.74 12.17
CA GLY A 52 -4.43 21.86 12.96
C GLY A 52 -3.61 21.49 14.20
N LYS A 53 -3.77 20.29 14.77
CA LYS A 53 -3.12 19.92 16.06
C LYS A 53 -2.03 18.84 15.88
N GLY A 54 -1.00 19.20 15.13
CA GLY A 54 0.42 18.92 15.39
C GLY A 54 0.93 17.47 15.50
N GLY A 55 1.58 16.97 14.43
CA GLY A 55 2.72 16.03 14.48
C GLY A 55 2.50 14.63 15.05
N ILE A 56 2.33 14.51 16.37
CA ILE A 56 2.44 13.25 17.14
C ILE A 56 1.38 12.23 16.73
N GLU A 57 0.14 12.66 16.50
CA GLU A 57 -0.92 11.75 16.04
C GLU A 57 -0.61 11.15 14.67
N LYS A 58 0.07 11.89 13.77
CA LYS A 58 0.51 11.37 12.47
C LYS A 58 1.55 10.26 12.63
N PHE A 59 2.51 10.44 13.53
CA PHE A 59 3.53 9.43 13.82
C PHE A 59 2.92 8.19 14.46
N LYS A 60 2.01 8.36 15.43
CA LYS A 60 1.29 7.24 16.05
C LYS A 60 0.53 6.41 15.01
N HIS A 61 -0.14 7.08 14.07
CA HIS A 61 -0.88 6.40 13.01
C HIS A 61 0.03 5.61 12.06
N ILE A 62 1.15 6.22 11.62
CA ILE A 62 2.16 5.53 10.81
C ILE A 62 2.69 4.30 11.57
N PHE A 63 2.96 4.45 12.87
CA PHE A 63 3.40 3.35 13.73
C PHE A 63 2.36 2.24 13.82
N ASP A 64 1.08 2.57 13.97
CA ASP A 64 -0.01 1.60 14.02
C ASP A 64 -0.16 0.82 12.70
N ILE A 65 -0.05 1.51 11.56
CA ILE A 65 -0.04 0.87 10.23
C ILE A 65 1.15 -0.10 10.12
N VAL A 66 2.36 0.36 10.48
CA VAL A 66 3.57 -0.49 10.46
C VAL A 66 3.41 -1.70 11.36
N ARG A 67 2.93 -1.51 12.60
CA ARG A 67 2.67 -2.59 13.56
C ARG A 67 1.66 -3.58 13.01
N ASN A 68 0.58 -3.11 12.38
CA ASN A 68 -0.44 -3.97 11.79
C ASN A 68 0.12 -4.80 10.62
N VAL A 69 0.92 -4.18 9.73
CA VAL A 69 1.60 -4.88 8.64
C VAL A 69 2.55 -5.94 9.19
N VAL A 70 3.36 -5.62 10.19
CA VAL A 70 4.29 -6.58 10.80
C VAL A 70 3.55 -7.74 11.45
N LYS A 71 2.47 -7.47 12.19
CA LYS A 71 1.62 -8.53 12.77
C LYS A 71 1.05 -9.44 11.68
N THR A 72 0.48 -8.85 10.64
CA THR A 72 -0.06 -9.55 9.48
C THR A 72 1.00 -10.46 8.84
N LEU A 73 2.18 -9.93 8.52
CA LEU A 73 3.28 -10.68 7.92
C LEU A 73 3.83 -11.79 8.82
N LYS A 74 3.72 -11.66 10.15
CA LYS A 74 4.14 -12.69 11.11
C LYS A 74 3.11 -13.81 11.29
N GLN A 75 1.82 -13.52 11.10
CA GLN A 75 0.74 -14.50 11.30
C GLN A 75 0.69 -15.56 10.21
N ASN A 76 1.07 -15.21 8.98
CA ASN A 76 0.88 -16.05 7.81
C ASN A 76 2.05 -15.90 6.85
N LYS A 77 2.36 -16.97 6.11
CA LYS A 77 3.27 -16.91 4.96
C LYS A 77 2.48 -16.47 3.72
N TYR A 78 2.92 -15.41 3.07
CA TYR A 78 2.30 -14.89 1.84
C TYR A 78 3.20 -15.17 0.64
N ASP A 79 2.60 -15.56 -0.48
CA ASP A 79 3.30 -15.76 -1.75
C ASP A 79 3.52 -14.44 -2.48
N LEU A 80 2.60 -13.50 -2.27
CA LEU A 80 2.51 -12.23 -2.98
C LEU A 80 1.93 -11.14 -2.08
N CYS A 81 2.46 -9.94 -2.19
CA CYS A 81 1.89 -8.72 -1.66
C CYS A 81 1.51 -7.80 -2.82
N TYR A 82 0.24 -7.44 -2.91
CA TYR A 82 -0.24 -6.41 -3.81
C TYR A 82 -0.38 -5.11 -3.03
N MET A 83 0.34 -4.07 -3.43
CA MET A 83 0.39 -2.82 -2.68
C MET A 83 0.12 -1.61 -3.56
N THR A 84 -0.77 -0.73 -3.08
CA THR A 84 -0.98 0.59 -3.70
C THR A 84 0.04 1.59 -3.18
N LEU A 85 0.64 2.39 -4.06
CA LEU A 85 1.67 3.36 -3.69
C LEU A 85 1.23 4.81 -3.87
N THR A 86 1.57 5.61 -2.87
CA THR A 86 1.49 7.08 -2.92
C THR A 86 2.71 7.64 -3.65
N ALA A 87 2.51 8.51 -4.64
CA ALA A 87 3.60 9.00 -5.49
C ALA A 87 4.38 10.21 -4.92
N LYS A 88 3.84 10.94 -3.93
CA LYS A 88 4.41 12.21 -3.43
C LYS A 88 4.16 12.41 -1.92
N GLY A 89 4.98 13.25 -1.30
CA GLY A 89 4.80 13.73 0.07
C GLY A 89 5.05 12.67 1.16
N ALA A 90 4.58 12.95 2.38
CA ALA A 90 4.77 12.09 3.55
C ALA A 90 4.21 10.66 3.37
N GLY A 91 3.16 10.49 2.54
CA GLY A 91 2.59 9.18 2.21
C GLY A 91 3.58 8.26 1.49
N PHE A 92 4.46 8.81 0.65
CA PHE A 92 5.50 8.03 -0.03
C PHE A 92 6.48 7.40 0.97
N TYR A 93 6.94 8.16 1.96
CA TYR A 93 7.88 7.64 2.97
C TYR A 93 7.26 6.55 3.83
N LYS A 94 5.99 6.71 4.23
CA LYS A 94 5.22 5.66 4.92
C LYS A 94 5.17 4.38 4.08
N ASP A 95 4.81 4.51 2.81
CA ASP A 95 4.69 3.35 1.92
C ASP A 95 6.07 2.70 1.70
N PHE A 96 7.13 3.47 1.58
CA PHE A 96 8.50 2.96 1.46
C PHE A 96 8.93 2.10 2.66
N VAL A 97 8.63 2.54 3.89
CA VAL A 97 8.90 1.73 5.10
C VAL A 97 8.16 0.39 5.04
N ILE A 98 6.91 0.38 4.59
CA ILE A 98 6.11 -0.84 4.42
C ILE A 98 6.73 -1.76 3.36
N ILE A 99 7.20 -1.22 2.23
CA ILE A 99 7.88 -1.99 1.19
C ILE A 99 9.12 -2.69 1.75
N LEU A 100 9.95 -1.97 2.50
CA LEU A 100 11.14 -2.54 3.13
C LEU A 100 10.77 -3.68 4.08
N LEU A 101 9.74 -3.49 4.90
CA LEU A 101 9.23 -4.56 5.78
C LEU A 101 8.80 -5.77 4.97
N VAL A 102 7.94 -5.63 3.97
CA VAL A 102 7.48 -6.77 3.15
C VAL A 102 8.66 -7.50 2.47
N LYS A 103 9.68 -6.76 2.02
CA LYS A 103 10.92 -7.35 1.47
C LYS A 103 11.72 -8.12 2.52
N LEU A 104 11.80 -7.65 3.76
CA LEU A 104 12.47 -8.37 4.86
C LEU A 104 11.81 -9.73 5.13
N PHE A 105 10.49 -9.82 4.95
CA PHE A 105 9.75 -11.09 5.03
C PHE A 105 9.85 -11.95 3.75
N LYS A 106 10.67 -11.53 2.76
CA LYS A 106 10.91 -12.23 1.49
C LYS A 106 9.63 -12.47 0.67
N VAL A 107 8.61 -11.63 0.83
CA VAL A 107 7.35 -11.70 0.07
C VAL A 107 7.51 -10.96 -1.26
N LYS A 108 7.06 -11.57 -2.36
CA LYS A 108 7.07 -10.93 -3.70
C LYS A 108 6.10 -9.75 -3.71
N ILE A 109 6.46 -8.62 -4.30
CA ILE A 109 5.61 -7.42 -4.28
C ILE A 109 5.20 -7.02 -5.70
N ILE A 110 3.91 -6.78 -5.90
CA ILE A 110 3.33 -6.10 -7.07
C ILE A 110 2.89 -4.71 -6.63
N TYR A 111 3.35 -3.70 -7.36
CA TYR A 111 3.03 -2.31 -7.08
C TYR A 111 1.94 -1.82 -8.00
N HIS A 112 0.88 -1.25 -7.41
CA HIS A 112 -0.17 -0.51 -8.09
C HIS A 112 0.03 0.99 -7.84
N PHE A 113 0.44 1.71 -8.87
CA PHE A 113 0.45 3.16 -8.84
C PHE A 113 -0.87 3.70 -9.37
N HIS A 114 -1.62 4.44 -8.54
CA HIS A 114 -2.88 5.07 -8.98
C HIS A 114 -2.70 6.35 -9.79
N ASN A 115 -1.46 6.86 -9.90
CA ASN A 115 -1.21 8.20 -10.41
C ASN A 115 -0.41 8.12 -11.72
N LYS A 116 -0.74 8.98 -12.69
CA LYS A 116 0.16 9.36 -13.81
C LYS A 116 1.53 9.88 -13.33
N GLY A 117 1.68 10.12 -12.02
CA GLY A 117 2.88 10.57 -11.32
C GLY A 117 4.15 9.74 -11.55
N VAL A 118 4.08 8.47 -11.95
CA VAL A 118 5.32 7.74 -12.31
C VAL A 118 5.95 8.31 -13.58
N ALA A 119 5.13 8.76 -14.55
CA ALA A 119 5.62 9.41 -15.77
C ALA A 119 6.11 10.84 -15.49
N LEU A 120 5.42 11.58 -14.60
CA LEU A 120 5.74 12.97 -14.28
C LEU A 120 6.91 13.13 -13.28
N ASN A 121 7.16 12.14 -12.42
CA ASN A 121 8.15 12.20 -11.33
C ASN A 121 9.34 11.24 -11.54
N SER A 122 9.52 10.72 -12.76
CA SER A 122 10.67 9.90 -13.17
C SER A 122 12.03 10.59 -12.99
N LYS A 123 12.06 11.89 -12.66
CA LYS A 123 13.29 12.66 -12.39
C LYS A 123 13.70 12.72 -10.92
N ASN A 124 12.87 12.24 -9.99
CA ASN A 124 13.21 12.20 -8.57
C ASN A 124 13.97 10.91 -8.24
N GLY A 125 15.19 11.03 -7.70
CA GLY A 125 16.12 9.91 -7.46
C GLY A 125 15.53 8.77 -6.61
N ILE A 126 14.57 9.05 -5.73
CA ILE A 126 13.94 8.04 -4.87
C ILE A 126 12.87 7.24 -5.63
N THR A 127 12.12 7.88 -6.54
CA THR A 127 11.19 7.17 -7.44
C THR A 127 11.98 6.29 -8.40
N GLN A 128 13.11 6.79 -8.90
CA GLN A 128 14.04 6.01 -9.71
C GLN A 128 14.65 4.85 -8.92
N CYS A 129 15.00 5.05 -7.64
CA CYS A 129 15.50 4.00 -6.76
C CYS A 129 14.47 2.88 -6.57
N CYS A 130 13.20 3.24 -6.34
CA CYS A 130 12.12 2.26 -6.34
C CYS A 130 12.08 1.51 -7.67
N ILE A 131 11.98 2.20 -8.81
CA ILE A 131 11.94 1.55 -10.15
C ILE A 131 13.14 0.62 -10.38
N ASN A 132 14.35 1.04 -10.03
CA ASN A 132 15.59 0.29 -10.22
C ASN A 132 15.73 -0.91 -9.27
N MET A 133 14.94 -0.99 -8.19
CA MET A 133 14.96 -2.08 -7.21
C MET A 133 14.32 -3.40 -7.70
N ARG A 134 14.34 -3.67 -9.02
CA ARG A 134 13.72 -4.84 -9.68
C ARG A 134 12.23 -5.01 -9.35
N LEU A 135 11.46 -3.92 -9.42
CA LEU A 135 10.01 -3.97 -9.22
C LEU A 135 9.34 -4.62 -10.44
N LYS A 136 8.54 -5.67 -10.24
CA LYS A 136 7.45 -5.97 -11.18
C LYS A 136 6.37 -4.92 -10.97
N ILE A 137 6.50 -3.80 -11.67
CA ILE A 137 5.52 -2.71 -11.65
C ILE A 137 4.38 -3.13 -12.56
N LEU A 138 3.19 -3.35 -11.99
CA LEU A 138 1.98 -3.42 -12.80
C LEU A 138 1.55 -1.96 -13.02
N ARG A 139 1.88 -1.41 -14.20
CA ARG A 139 1.41 -0.09 -14.59
C ARG A 139 -0.03 -0.22 -15.08
N VAL A 140 -0.99 0.01 -14.18
CA VAL A 140 -2.39 0.18 -14.58
C VAL A 140 -2.62 1.68 -14.71
N PHE A 141 -2.62 2.17 -15.95
CA PHE A 141 -2.95 3.55 -16.26
C PHE A 141 -4.48 3.67 -16.32
N TYR A 142 -5.02 4.67 -15.62
CA TYR A 142 -6.34 5.25 -15.90
C TYR A 142 -6.15 6.74 -16.19
#